data_AF-A0A8T6JAP0-F1
#
_entry.id   AF-A0A8T6JAP0-F1
#
_cell.length_a   1.000
_cell.length_b   1.000
_cell.length_c   1.000
_cell.angle_alpha   90.00
_cell.angle_beta   90.00
_cell.angle_gamma   90.00
#
_symmetry.space_group_name_H-M   'P 1'
#
loop_
_entity.id
_entity.type
_entity.pdbx_description
1 polymer ?
#
loop_
_entity_poly.entity_id
_entity_poly.type
_entity_poly.pdbx_seq_one_letter_code
_entity_poly.pdbx_strand_id
1 'polypeptide(L)' 'MSIPGFYSLVLEDADSLASAWLPFLEPGGLFVATRRDHFPGEQVVLLLQLPDGEKRSVAGSIAW' A
#
# COMPACT_ATOMS: atom_id res chain seq x y z
N MET A 1 10.36 6.87 18.80
CA MET A 1 9.39 7.20 17.72
C MET A 1 10.02 6.73 16.43
N SER A 2 9.61 5.56 15.93
CA SER A 2 10.09 5.08 14.63
C SER A 2 9.43 5.92 13.55
N ILE A 3 10.21 6.46 12.62
CA ILE A 3 9.69 7.23 11.49
C ILE A 3 8.87 6.27 10.64
N PRO A 4 7.59 6.57 10.33
CA PRO A 4 6.79 5.71 9.47
C PRO A 4 7.48 5.48 8.14
N GLY A 5 7.56 4.23 7.69
CA GLY A 5 8.08 3.92 6.36
C GLY A 5 7.21 4.59 5.29
N PHE A 6 7.84 5.30 4.35
CA PHE A 6 7.16 5.88 3.19
C PHE A 6 7.29 4.95 1.99
N TYR A 7 6.15 4.61 1.40
CA TYR A 7 6.03 3.80 0.19
C TYR A 7 5.32 4.57 -0.91
N SER A 8 5.58 4.20 -2.17
CA SER A 8 4.80 4.66 -3.31
C SER A 8 4.40 3.47 -4.16
N LEU A 9 3.13 3.46 -4.56
CA LEU A 9 2.57 2.45 -5.46
C LEU A 9 1.80 3.19 -6.56
N VAL A 10 2.11 2.86 -7.81
CA VAL A 10 1.39 3.38 -8.98
C VAL A 10 0.68 2.20 -9.63
N LEU A 11 -0.63 2.35 -9.81
CA LEU A 11 -1.50 1.38 -10.47
C LEU A 11 -2.06 2.07 -11.71
N GLU A 12 -1.59 1.66 -12.88
CA GLU A 12 -1.83 2.36 -14.15
C GLU A 12 -3.17 1.96 -14.79
N ASP A 13 -3.69 0.77 -14.46
CA ASP A 13 -4.89 0.19 -15.05
C ASP A 13 -5.67 -0.71 -14.06
N ALA A 14 -6.80 -1.25 -14.52
CA ALA A 14 -7.66 -2.12 -13.72
C ALA A 14 -6.98 -3.45 -13.37
N ASP A 15 -6.12 -3.98 -14.25
CA ASP A 15 -5.46 -5.28 -14.06
C ASP A 15 -4.38 -5.19 -12.97
N SER A 16 -3.56 -4.13 -12.98
CA SER A 16 -2.59 -3.84 -11.93
C SER A 16 -3.28 -3.62 -10.58
N LEU A 17 -4.38 -2.86 -10.54
CA LEU A 17 -5.18 -2.69 -9.32
C LEU A 17 -5.74 -4.03 -8.81
N ALA A 18 -6.33 -4.85 -9.68
CA ALA A 18 -6.87 -6.14 -9.31
C ALA A 18 -5.79 -7.08 -8.76
N SER A 19 -4.58 -7.06 -9.35
CA SER A 19 -3.46 -7.89 -8.91
C SER A 19 -2.87 -7.47 -7.56
N ALA A 20 -2.95 -6.18 -7.22
CA ALA A 20 -2.46 -5.64 -5.97
C ALA A 20 -3.51 -5.68 -4.85
N TRP A 21 -4.80 -5.76 -5.17
CA TRP A 21 -5.89 -5.68 -4.22
C TRP A 21 -6.03 -6.94 -3.36
N LEU A 22 -6.13 -6.75 -2.04
CA LEU A 22 -6.30 -7.81 -1.04
C LEU A 22 -7.65 -7.61 -0.31
N PRO A 23 -8.76 -8.12 -0.87
CA PRO A 23 -10.12 -7.86 -0.35
C PRO A 23 -10.42 -8.51 1.00
N PHE A 24 -9.63 -9.52 1.39
CA PHE A 24 -9.86 -10.30 2.61
C PHE A 24 -9.31 -9.63 3.88
N LEU A 25 -8.58 -8.53 3.73
CA LEU A 25 -8.15 -7.68 4.84
C LEU A 25 -9.24 -6.66 5.15
N GLU A 26 -9.41 -6.29 6.42
CA GLU A 26 -10.32 -5.22 6.85
C GLU A 26 -9.50 -3.96 7.23
N PRO A 27 -9.80 -2.76 6.70
CA PRO A 27 -10.89 -2.39 5.77
C PRO A 27 -10.58 -2.70 4.29
N GLY A 28 -9.45 -3.32 4.00
CA GLY A 28 -8.92 -3.63 2.67
C GLY A 28 -7.41 -3.63 2.71
N GLY A 29 -6.75 -4.14 1.68
CA GLY A 29 -5.29 -4.12 1.62
C GLY A 29 -4.76 -4.00 0.21
N LEU A 30 -3.51 -3.56 0.11
CA LEU A 30 -2.75 -3.50 -1.13
C LEU A 30 -1.43 -4.23 -0.92
N PHE A 31 -1.07 -5.06 -1.88
CA PHE A 31 0.26 -5.62 -1.96
C PHE A 31 1.24 -4.58 -2.50
N VAL A 32 2.33 -4.35 -1.77
CA VAL A 32 3.41 -3.45 -2.17
C VAL A 32 4.72 -4.25 -2.18
N ALA A 33 5.26 -4.51 -3.37
CA ALA A 33 6.51 -5.24 -3.50
C ALA A 33 7.67 -4.41 -2.91
N THR A 34 8.38 -4.98 -1.94
CA THR A 34 9.51 -4.33 -1.27
C THR A 34 10.60 -5.34 -0.96
N ARG A 35 11.84 -4.86 -0.84
CA ARG A 35 13.00 -5.63 -0.34
C ARG A 35 13.37 -5.27 1.09
N ARG A 36 12.64 -4.35 1.70
CA ARG A 36 12.85 -3.94 3.09
C ARG A 36 12.17 -4.96 4.00
N ASP A 37 12.84 -5.30 5.08
CA ASP A 37 12.24 -6.11 6.14
C ASP A 37 11.18 -5.27 6.87
N HIS A 38 10.06 -5.91 7.18
CA HIS A 38 8.95 -5.31 7.90
C HIS A 38 8.47 -6.22 9.01
N PHE A 39 7.85 -5.60 10.00
CA PHE A 39 7.19 -6.30 11.09
C PHE A 39 5.69 -6.04 11.03
N PRO A 40 4.84 -7.07 11.21
CA PRO A 40 3.39 -6.88 11.32
C PRO A 40 3.04 -5.83 12.38
N GLY A 41 2.09 -4.94 12.05
CA GLY A 41 1.67 -3.82 12.89
C GLY A 41 2.52 -2.55 12.77
N GLU A 42 3.64 -2.59 12.03
CA GLU A 42 4.43 -1.38 11.74
C GLU A 42 3.57 -0.37 10.97
N GLN A 43 3.58 0.90 11.42
CA GLN A 43 2.82 1.97 10.80
C GLN A 43 3.58 2.57 9.61
N VAL A 44 2.88 2.77 8.49
CA VAL A 44 3.45 3.24 7.24
C VAL A 44 2.54 4.26 6.56
N VAL A 45 3.11 5.03 5.64
CA VAL A 45 2.37 5.91 4.75
C VAL A 45 2.62 5.47 3.31
N LEU A 46 1.52 5.20 2.58
CA LEU A 46 1.53 4.84 1.17
C LEU A 46 1.07 6.03 0.33
N LEU A 47 1.91 6.47 -0.60
CA LEU A 47 1.52 7.35 -1.70
C LEU A 47 1.01 6.49 -2.85
N LEU A 48 -0.31 6.40 -2.96
CA LEU A 48 -1.02 5.59 -3.95
C LEU A 48 -1.44 6.46 -5.13
N GLN A 49 -1.13 6.04 -6.35
CA GLN A 49 -1.72 6.58 -7.57
C GLN A 49 -2.62 5.53 -8.21
N LEU A 50 -3.90 5.85 -8.42
CA LEU A 50 -4.85 4.96 -9.09
C LEU A 50 -4.90 5.23 -10.60
N PRO A 51 -5.59 4.36 -11.38
CA PRO A 51 -5.71 4.52 -12.83
C PRO A 51 -6.39 5.82 -13.28
N ASP A 52 -7.08 6.52 -12.38
CA ASP A 52 -7.64 7.85 -12.59
C ASP A 52 -6.58 8.98 -12.61
N GLY A 53 -5.32 8.65 -12.30
CA GLY A 53 -4.20 9.58 -12.25
C GLY A 53 -4.10 10.38 -10.94
N GLU A 54 -5.04 10.20 -10.01
CA GLU A 54 -5.05 10.93 -8.75
C GLU A 54 -4.08 10.28 -7.74
N LYS A 55 -3.26 11.11 -7.09
CA LYS A 55 -2.35 10.69 -6.03
C LYS A 55 -2.99 10.91 -4.66
N ARG A 56 -3.00 9.86 -3.85
CA ARG A 56 -3.60 9.83 -2.52
C ARG A 56 -2.57 9.36 -1.50
N SER A 57 -2.57 9.98 -0.32
CA SER A 57 -1.77 9.51 0.81
C SER A 57 -2.65 8.67 1.73
N VAL A 58 -2.24 7.43 1.99
CA VAL A 58 -2.97 6.47 2.82
C VAL A 58 -2.08 6.10 4.01
N ALA A 59 -2.58 6.33 5.22
CA ALA A 59 -1.97 5.78 6.42
C ALA A 59 -2.44 4.33 6.59
N GLY A 60 -1.52 3.41 6.85
CA GLY A 60 -1.81 2.00 7.02
C GLY A 60 -0.81 1.32 7.92
N SER A 61 -1.01 0.01 8.13
CA SER A 61 -0.09 -0.83 8.88
C SER A 61 0.28 -2.08 8.09
N ILE A 62 1.48 -2.59 8.32
CA ILE A 62 1.94 -3.84 7.71
C ILE A 62 1.11 -5.00 8.25
N ALA A 63 0.45 -5.74 7.36
CA ALA A 63 -0.36 -6.91 7.73
C ALA A 63 0.50 -8.19 7.84
N TRP A 64 1.53 -8.31 7.00
CA TRP A 64 2.46 -9.46 6.93
C TRP A 64 3.82 -9.04 6.38
#